data_AF-A0A0U3I2J1-F1
#
_entry.id   AF-A0A0U3I2J1-F1
#
_cell.length_a   1.000
_cell.length_b   1.000
_cell.length_c   1.000
_cell.angle_alpha   90.00
_cell.angle_beta   90.00
_cell.angle_gamma   90.00
#
_symmetry.space_group_name_H-M   'P 1'
#
loop_
_entity.id
_entity.type
_entity.pdbx_description
1 polymer ?
#
loop_
_entity_poly.entity_id
_entity_poly.type
_entity_poly.pdbx_seq_one_letter_code
_entity_poly.pdbx_strand_id
1 'polypeptide(L)'
;MNLDKEISKALQQEQNQIDPILAQEKGLFTMLGNVYQGNTRFWVILASISALLITIGFVYSGYRFYIATAVMDQVFWAVWFITGLLVQIATKLWIFMEMNRQSVLREIAHLAVRLQAK
;
A
#
# COMPACT_ATOMS: atom_id res chain seq x y z
N MET A 1 50.94 1.07 -4.60
CA MET A 1 49.89 1.71 -3.78
C MET A 1 48.90 2.47 -4.68
N ASN A 2 48.14 1.78 -5.54
CA ASN A 2 47.09 2.38 -6.39
C ASN A 2 45.75 1.61 -6.38
N LEU A 3 45.74 0.38 -5.85
CA LEU A 3 44.53 -0.45 -5.77
C LEU A 3 43.43 0.20 -4.92
N ASP A 4 43.77 0.84 -3.79
CA ASP A 4 42.79 1.55 -2.96
C ASP A 4 42.11 2.70 -3.70
N LYS A 5 42.85 3.42 -4.55
CA LYS A 5 42.29 4.51 -5.35
C LYS A 5 41.41 3.99 -6.47
N GLU A 6 41.77 2.87 -7.08
CA GLU A 6 40.95 2.21 -8.10
C GLU A 6 39.70 1.57 -7.51
N ILE A 7 39.79 0.93 -6.34
CA ILE A 7 38.66 0.38 -5.60
C ILE A 7 37.73 1.51 -5.15
N SER A 8 38.26 2.60 -4.59
CA SER A 8 37.45 3.76 -4.19
C SER A 8 36.78 4.43 -5.38
N LYS A 9 37.45 4.53 -6.53
CA LYS A 9 36.83 5.01 -7.78
C LYS A 9 35.76 4.06 -8.29
N ALA A 10 36.01 2.76 -8.32
CA ALA A 10 35.05 1.76 -8.77
C ALA A 10 33.79 1.77 -7.89
N LEU A 11 33.97 1.83 -6.56
CA LEU A 11 32.89 1.96 -5.60
C LEU A 11 32.12 3.28 -5.76
N GLN A 12 32.80 4.41 -5.96
CA GLN A 12 32.13 5.70 -6.22
C GLN A 12 31.39 5.71 -7.57
N GLN A 13 31.89 4.98 -8.56
CA GLN A 13 31.29 4.89 -9.88
C GLN A 13 30.07 3.96 -9.88
N GLU A 14 30.10 2.87 -9.11
CA GLU A 14 28.91 2.07 -8.80
C GLU A 14 27.91 2.86 -7.96
N GLN A 15 28.37 3.57 -6.92
CA GLN A 15 27.52 4.36 -6.04
C GLN A 15 26.82 5.48 -6.81
N ASN A 16 27.50 6.20 -7.70
CA ASN A 16 26.88 7.21 -8.57
C ASN A 16 25.91 6.63 -9.62
N GLN A 17 25.99 5.34 -9.94
CA GLN A 17 25.01 4.67 -10.81
C GLN A 17 23.82 4.12 -10.01
N ILE A 18 24.03 3.79 -8.74
CA ILE A 18 23.01 3.27 -7.82
C ILE A 18 22.24 4.42 -7.15
N ASP A 19 22.88 5.55 -6.86
CA ASP A 19 22.29 6.74 -6.25
C ASP A 19 21.11 7.32 -7.04
N PRO A 20 21.10 7.44 -8.37
CA PRO A 20 19.89 7.87 -9.10
C PRO A 20 18.77 6.82 -9.08
N ILE A 21 19.10 5.54 -8.84
CA ILE A 21 18.14 4.44 -8.71
C ILE A 21 17.53 4.43 -7.30
N LEU A 22 18.33 4.74 -6.28
CA LEU A 22 17.92 4.88 -4.87
C LEU A 22 17.24 6.21 -4.59
N ALA A 23 17.74 7.32 -5.15
CA ALA A 23 17.17 8.66 -5.04
C ALA A 23 15.81 8.79 -5.72
N GLN A 24 15.44 7.80 -6.55
CA GLN A 24 14.05 7.58 -6.92
C GLN A 24 13.32 6.79 -5.82
N GLU A 25 13.45 7.24 -4.56
CA GLU A 25 12.46 6.97 -3.53
C GLU A 25 11.18 7.65 -3.99
N LYS A 26 10.44 6.93 -4.82
CA LYS A 26 9.07 7.27 -5.20
C LYS A 26 8.34 7.51 -3.87
N GLY A 27 8.05 8.78 -3.54
CA GLY A 27 7.41 9.13 -2.27
C GLY A 27 6.16 8.29 -2.03
N LEU A 28 5.81 8.02 -0.78
CA LEU A 28 4.71 7.09 -0.41
C LEU A 28 3.43 7.27 -1.24
N PHE A 29 3.06 8.52 -1.55
CA PHE A 29 1.90 8.83 -2.40
C PHE A 29 2.05 8.35 -3.85
N THR A 30 3.25 8.41 -4.42
CA THR A 30 3.53 7.85 -5.75
C THR A 30 3.56 6.32 -5.72
N MET A 31 4.03 5.69 -4.64
CA MET A 31 3.90 4.23 -4.46
C MET A 31 2.44 3.81 -4.37
N LEU A 32 1.63 4.53 -3.57
CA LEU A 32 0.17 4.35 -3.50
C LEU A 32 -0.47 4.55 -4.88
N GLY A 33 -0.11 5.60 -5.61
CA GLY A 33 -0.58 5.84 -6.97
C GLY A 33 -0.23 4.71 -7.95
N ASN A 34 0.94 4.09 -7.81
CA ASN A 34 1.35 2.95 -8.65
C ASN A 34 0.48 1.71 -8.42
N VAL A 35 -0.03 1.51 -7.20
CA VAL A 35 -1.00 0.42 -6.90
C VAL A 35 -2.27 0.58 -7.73
N TYR A 36 -2.67 1.81 -8.04
CA TYR A 36 -3.79 2.14 -8.91
C TYR A 36 -3.45 2.12 -10.41
N GLN A 37 -2.22 1.82 -10.81
CA GLN A 37 -1.80 1.81 -12.22
C GLN A 37 -1.36 0.42 -12.74
N GLY A 38 -1.13 -0.55 -11.84
CA GLY A 38 -0.70 -1.91 -12.20
C GLY A 38 -1.82 -2.86 -12.64
N ASN A 39 -1.48 -4.13 -12.86
CA ASN A 39 -2.43 -5.21 -13.21
C ASN A 39 -3.52 -5.42 -12.14
N THR A 40 -3.27 -5.03 -10.90
CA THR A 40 -4.23 -5.10 -9.78
C THR A 40 -5.14 -3.87 -9.68
N ARG A 41 -5.03 -2.90 -10.61
CA ARG A 41 -5.82 -1.66 -10.61
C ARG A 41 -7.32 -1.90 -10.47
N PHE A 42 -7.88 -2.85 -11.23
CA PHE A 42 -9.31 -3.14 -11.17
C PHE A 42 -9.74 -3.59 -9.77
N TRP A 43 -8.98 -4.49 -9.15
CA TRP A 43 -9.24 -5.00 -7.80
C TRP A 43 -9.11 -3.92 -6.74
N VAL A 44 -8.10 -3.05 -6.86
CA VAL A 44 -7.88 -1.95 -5.94
C VAL A 44 -9.01 -0.91 -6.05
N ILE A 45 -9.43 -0.56 -7.26
CA ILE A 45 -10.58 0.35 -7.47
C ILE A 45 -11.86 -0.26 -6.90
N LEU A 46 -12.12 -1.54 -7.17
CA LEU A 46 -13.28 -2.24 -6.64
C LEU A 46 -13.28 -2.25 -5.10
N ALA A 47 -12.12 -2.52 -4.48
CA ALA A 47 -11.94 -2.49 -3.03
C ALA A 47 -12.13 -1.08 -2.45
N SER A 48 -11.68 -0.04 -3.14
CA SER A 48 -11.86 1.34 -2.69
C SER A 48 -13.32 1.80 -2.81
N ILE A 49 -14.03 1.39 -3.87
CA ILE A 49 -15.47 1.66 -4.02
C ILE A 49 -16.26 0.91 -2.95
N SER A 50 -15.96 -0.36 -2.72
CA SER A 50 -16.63 -1.14 -1.67
C SER A 50 -16.35 -0.58 -0.28
N ALA A 51 -15.13 -0.12 0.00
CA ALA A 51 -14.81 0.59 1.23
C ALA A 51 -15.63 1.87 1.39
N LEU A 52 -15.87 2.63 0.31
CA LEU A 52 -16.70 3.83 0.37
C LEU A 52 -18.15 3.48 0.71
N LEU A 53 -18.72 2.44 0.10
CA LEU A 53 -20.06 1.94 0.41
C LEU A 53 -20.18 1.47 1.87
N ILE A 54 -19.19 0.72 2.36
CA ILE A 54 -19.15 0.26 3.75
C ILE A 54 -19.02 1.44 4.71
N THR A 55 -18.32 2.51 4.31
CA THR A 55 -18.21 3.74 5.10
C THR A 55 -19.58 4.38 5.31
N ILE A 56 -20.37 4.50 4.25
CA ILE A 56 -21.75 5.00 4.34
C ILE A 56 -22.57 4.08 5.25
N GLY A 57 -22.43 2.76 5.08
CA GLY A 57 -23.15 1.77 5.89
C GLY A 57 -22.84 1.86 7.38
N PHE A 58 -21.57 1.93 7.77
CA PHE A 58 -21.22 1.99 9.19
C PHE A 58 -21.58 3.35 9.80
N VAL A 59 -21.42 4.46 9.07
CA VAL A 59 -21.85 5.78 9.56
C VAL A 59 -23.36 5.81 9.81
N TYR A 60 -24.15 5.22 8.90
CA TYR A 60 -25.58 5.06 9.08
C TYR A 60 -25.92 4.21 10.32
N SER A 61 -25.20 3.11 10.53
CA SER A 61 -25.34 2.30 11.75
C SER A 61 -25.06 3.10 13.02
N GLY A 62 -24.04 3.97 13.01
CA GLY A 62 -23.76 4.88 14.14
C GLY A 62 -24.89 5.88 14.40
N TYR A 63 -25.52 6.40 13.34
CA TYR A 63 -26.69 7.26 13.47
C TYR A 63 -27.91 6.52 14.05
N ARG A 64 -28.18 5.30 13.57
CA ARG A 64 -29.28 4.46 14.05
C ARG A 64 -29.06 3.99 15.49
N PHE A 65 -27.82 3.76 15.88
CA PHE A 65 -27.44 3.50 17.27
C PHE A 65 -27.87 4.64 18.21
N TYR A 66 -27.63 5.89 17.81
CA TYR A 66 -27.96 7.05 18.65
C TYR A 66 -29.46 7.28 18.84
N ILE A 67 -30.27 6.97 17.82
CA ILE A 67 -31.73 7.21 17.84
C ILE A 67 -32.50 6.03 18.43
N ALA A 68 -31.93 4.83 18.43
CA ALA A 68 -32.61 3.64 18.92
C ALA A 68 -32.99 3.79 20.41
N THR A 69 -34.27 3.52 20.72
CA THR A 69 -34.83 3.60 22.07
C THR A 69 -34.74 2.27 22.82
N ALA A 70 -34.74 1.15 22.09
CA ALA A 70 -34.57 -0.18 22.63
C ALA A 70 -33.08 -0.57 22.68
N VAL A 71 -32.64 -1.13 23.82
CA VAL A 71 -31.25 -1.57 24.03
C VAL A 71 -30.85 -2.65 23.01
N MET A 72 -31.75 -3.56 22.66
CA MET A 72 -31.46 -4.60 21.66
C MET A 72 -31.15 -4.02 20.28
N ASP A 73 -31.90 -3.00 19.86
CA ASP A 73 -31.66 -2.32 18.59
C ASP A 73 -30.35 -1.53 18.62
N GLN A 74 -30.04 -0.87 19.75
CA GLN A 74 -28.75 -0.22 19.96
C GLN A 74 -27.60 -1.24 19.79
N VAL A 75 -27.66 -2.39 20.46
CA VAL A 75 -26.60 -3.41 20.34
C VAL A 75 -26.46 -3.89 18.89
N PHE A 76 -27.56 -4.13 18.18
CA PHE A 76 -27.52 -4.54 16.77
C PHE A 76 -26.78 -3.51 15.89
N TRP A 77 -27.12 -2.24 15.99
CA TRP A 77 -26.47 -1.18 15.23
C TRP A 77 -25.01 -0.94 15.65
N ALA A 78 -24.69 -1.10 16.94
CA ALA A 78 -23.33 -1.02 17.45
C ALA A 78 -22.42 -2.12 16.87
N VAL A 79 -22.92 -3.36 16.78
CA VAL A 79 -22.17 -4.45 16.16
C VAL A 79 -21.87 -4.14 14.70
N TRP A 80 -22.87 -3.70 13.93
CA TRP A 80 -22.67 -3.31 12.53
C TRP A 80 -21.71 -2.13 12.35
N PHE A 81 -21.75 -1.17 13.27
CA PHE A 81 -20.80 -0.06 13.30
C PHE A 81 -19.37 -0.56 13.48
N ILE A 82 -19.13 -1.42 14.49
CA ILE A 82 -17.81 -1.99 14.78
C ILE A 82 -17.32 -2.87 13.63
N THR A 83 -18.17 -3.75 13.10
CA THR A 83 -17.83 -4.60 11.95
C THR A 83 -17.43 -3.75 10.74
N GLY A 84 -18.18 -2.68 10.45
CA GLY A 84 -17.84 -1.75 9.39
C GLY A 84 -16.47 -1.10 9.57
N LEU A 85 -16.14 -0.66 10.80
CA LEU A 85 -14.82 -0.13 11.12
C LEU A 85 -13.69 -1.16 10.93
N LEU A 86 -13.89 -2.40 11.37
CA LEU A 86 -12.91 -3.48 11.20
C LEU A 86 -12.66 -3.76 9.72
N VAL A 87 -13.70 -3.77 8.90
CA VAL A 87 -13.56 -3.96 7.45
C VAL A 87 -12.78 -2.80 6.84
N GLN A 88 -13.02 -1.54 7.24
CA GLN A 88 -12.23 -0.39 6.77
C GLN A 88 -10.74 -0.54 7.09
N ILE A 89 -10.41 -0.96 8.31
CA ILE A 89 -9.03 -1.19 8.73
C ILE A 89 -8.40 -2.29 7.89
N ALA A 90 -9.10 -3.42 7.72
CA ALA A 90 -8.63 -4.56 6.93
C ALA A 90 -8.38 -4.17 5.46
N THR A 91 -9.30 -3.42 4.84
CA THR A 91 -9.13 -2.95 3.46
C THR A 91 -7.90 -2.05 3.31
N LYS A 92 -7.70 -1.08 4.21
CA LYS A 92 -6.51 -0.22 4.18
C LYS A 92 -5.22 -1.02 4.36
N LEU A 93 -5.21 -1.95 5.31
CA LEU A 93 -4.05 -2.81 5.55
C LEU A 93 -3.73 -3.66 4.30
N TRP A 94 -4.76 -4.23 3.67
CA TRP A 94 -4.59 -4.99 2.43
C TRP A 94 -4.00 -4.14 1.30
N ILE A 95 -4.47 -2.90 1.10
CA ILE A 95 -3.90 -1.99 0.09
C ILE A 95 -2.41 -1.70 0.37
N PHE A 96 -2.03 -1.48 1.63
CA PHE A 96 -0.63 -1.28 2.01
C PHE A 96 0.23 -2.54 1.78
N MET A 97 -0.30 -3.72 2.07
CA MET A 97 0.40 -4.98 1.80
C MET A 97 0.57 -5.21 0.29
N GLU A 98 -0.45 -4.92 -0.51
CA GLU A 98 -0.35 -5.03 -1.97
C GLU A 98 0.66 -4.01 -2.53
N MET A 99 0.73 -2.80 -1.98
CA MET A 99 1.77 -1.82 -2.30
C MET A 99 3.18 -2.37 -2.04
N ASN A 100 3.39 -2.96 -0.85
CA ASN A 100 4.68 -3.56 -0.50
C ASN A 100 5.02 -4.73 -1.45
N ARG A 101 4.05 -5.60 -1.73
CA ARG A 101 4.19 -6.73 -2.65
C ARG A 101 4.62 -6.26 -4.04
N GLN A 102 4.03 -5.21 -4.57
CA GLN A 102 4.40 -4.63 -5.87
C GLN A 102 5.81 -4.01 -5.85
N SER A 103 6.21 -3.37 -4.74
CA SER A 103 7.57 -2.84 -4.59
C SER A 103 8.61 -3.95 -4.65
N VAL A 104 8.40 -5.03 -3.90
CA VAL A 104 9.29 -6.20 -3.85
C VAL A 104 9.39 -6.88 -5.22
N LEU A 105 8.26 -7.08 -5.92
CA LEU A 105 8.26 -7.67 -7.26
C LEU A 105 9.09 -6.84 -8.26
N ARG A 106 9.01 -5.51 -8.17
CA ARG A 106 9.80 -4.62 -9.02
C ARG A 106 11.30 -4.74 -8.73
N GLU A 107 11.69 -4.80 -7.47
CA GLU A 107 13.08 -4.99 -7.07
C GLU A 107 13.64 -6.34 -7.55
N ILE A 108 12.87 -7.42 -7.41
CA ILE A 108 13.25 -8.75 -7.91
C ILE A 108 13.44 -8.72 -9.44
N ALA A 109 12.55 -8.06 -10.17
CA ALA A 109 12.67 -7.93 -11.62
C ALA A 109 13.95 -7.16 -12.03
N HIS A 110 14.27 -6.06 -11.33
CA HIS A 110 15.51 -5.32 -11.56
C HIS A 110 16.77 -6.16 -11.28
N LEU A 111 16.76 -6.96 -10.21
CA LEU A 111 17.85 -7.88 -9.89
C LEU A 111 18.02 -8.96 -10.97
N ALA A 112 16.93 -9.54 -11.46
CA ALA A 112 16.98 -10.54 -12.53
C ALA A 112 17.62 -10.01 -13.82
N VAL A 113 17.29 -8.77 -14.22
CA VAL A 113 17.89 -8.10 -15.38
C VAL A 113 19.39 -7.86 -15.17
N ARG A 114 19.81 -7.42 -13.98
CA ARG A 114 21.23 -7.20 -13.66
C ARG A 114 22.05 -8.50 -13.70
N LEU A 115 21.46 -9.61 -13.27
CA LEU A 115 22.11 -10.92 -13.32
C LEU A 115 22.25 -11.45 -14.75
N GLN A 116 21.29 -11.17 -15.63
CA GLN A 116 21.34 -11.57 -17.04
C GLN A 116 22.29 -10.73 -17.90
N ALA A 117 22.63 -9.50 -17.45
CA ALA A 117 23.55 -8.61 -18.15
C ALA A 117 25.04 -8.90 -17.87
N LYS A 118 25.35 -9.93 -17.07
CA LYS A 118 26.70 -10.35 -16.67
C LYS A 118 27.05 -11.70 -17.30
#